data_AF-A0A2K5L854-F1
#
_entry.id   AF-A0A2K5L854-F1
#
_cell.length_a   1.000
_cell.length_b   1.000
_cell.length_c   1.000
_cell.angle_alpha   90.00
_cell.angle_beta   90.00
_cell.angle_gamma   90.00
#
_symmetry.space_group_name_H-M   'P 1'
#
loop_
_entity.id
_entity.type
_entity.pdbx_description
1 polymer ?
#
loop_
_entity_poly.entity_id
_entity_poly.type
_entity_poly.pdbx_seq_one_letter_code
_entity_poly.pdbx_strand_id
1 'polypeptide(L)'
;MELRTLLWLLWLLCRGGGDADSHAPFTPTWQRSREHEAAAFRESLNRHRYLNSLSPGENSTAFYGINQFSYLFPEEFKAIYLRSKPSKFPRYSAEVHRSIPNVSWPLRFDWRDKHVVTQVRNQQTCGGCWAFSVVGAVESAYAIKGKPLEDLSVQQVIDCSYTNYGCNGGSTLNALNWLNKMQVKLVKDSEYPFKAQNGLCHYFSGSHSGFSIKGYSAYDFSNQEDEMAKALLTFGPLVVIVDAVSWQDYLGGIIQHHCSSGEANHAVLITGFDKTGIADSVSSIFV
;
A
#
# COMPACT_ATOMS: atom_id res chain seq x y z
N MET A 1 3.80 -44.90 2.85
CA MET A 1 2.43 -44.84 3.38
C MET A 1 2.35 -43.55 4.20
N GLU A 2 2.43 -42.40 3.54
CA GLU A 2 1.30 -41.63 3.02
C GLU A 2 0.45 -40.96 4.11
N LEU A 3 0.92 -39.80 4.57
CA LEU A 3 0.11 -38.57 4.66
C LEU A 3 0.88 -37.51 3.86
N ARG A 4 0.68 -37.61 2.55
CA ARG A 4 1.23 -36.77 1.50
C ARG A 4 0.64 -35.36 1.59
N THR A 5 1.51 -34.35 1.63
CA THR A 5 1.45 -33.24 0.65
C THR A 5 0.22 -32.32 0.67
N LEU A 6 -0.34 -31.95 1.84
CA LEU A 6 -1.63 -31.23 1.90
C LEU A 6 -1.62 -29.75 2.32
N LEU A 7 -0.49 -29.06 2.50
CA LEU A 7 -0.51 -27.59 2.75
C LEU A 7 0.69 -26.82 2.16
N TRP A 8 1.42 -27.42 1.20
CA TRP A 8 2.64 -26.84 0.62
C TRP A 8 2.44 -25.73 -0.42
N LEU A 9 1.22 -25.23 -0.61
CA LEU A 9 0.91 -24.22 -1.62
C LEU A 9 -0.14 -23.26 -1.05
N LEU A 10 0.24 -22.42 -0.08
CA LEU A 10 -0.45 -21.14 0.17
C LEU A 10 -0.17 -20.23 -1.02
N TRP A 11 -0.83 -20.59 -2.11
CA TRP A 11 -0.90 -19.84 -3.35
C TRP A 11 -1.75 -18.60 -3.09
N LEU A 12 -1.44 -17.54 -3.82
CA LEU A 12 -2.26 -16.36 -4.07
C LEU A 12 -1.81 -15.08 -3.32
N LEU A 13 -0.62 -14.60 -3.68
CA LEU A 13 -0.49 -13.20 -4.12
C LEU A 13 -1.32 -13.00 -5.42
N CYS A 14 -2.63 -13.06 -5.25
CA CYS A 14 -3.76 -12.53 -6.00
C CYS A 14 -3.49 -12.28 -7.50
N ARG A 15 -3.77 -13.30 -8.33
CA ARG A 15 -3.73 -13.24 -9.80
C ARG A 15 -4.70 -12.18 -10.32
N GLY A 16 -4.18 -11.13 -10.94
CA GLY A 16 -4.96 -10.18 -11.72
C GLY A 16 -5.35 -10.73 -13.11
N GLY A 17 -6.63 -10.70 -13.42
CA GLY A 17 -7.17 -10.99 -14.75
C GLY A 17 -8.56 -10.41 -14.91
N GLY A 18 -8.72 -9.48 -15.87
CA GLY A 18 -10.02 -9.00 -16.34
C GLY A 18 -10.15 -7.48 -16.31
N ASP A 19 -10.27 -6.87 -17.49
CA ASP A 19 -10.61 -5.46 -17.65
C ASP A 19 -12.06 -5.21 -17.20
N ALA A 20 -12.26 -4.17 -16.38
CA ALA A 20 -13.57 -3.57 -16.15
C ALA A 20 -13.42 -2.04 -16.09
N ASP A 21 -13.28 -1.43 -17.26
CA ASP A 21 -13.41 0.02 -17.43
C ASP A 21 -14.88 0.43 -17.32
N SER A 22 -15.26 0.98 -16.17
CA SER A 22 -16.35 1.96 -16.09
C SER A 22 -15.99 3.05 -15.10
N HIS A 23 -15.29 4.07 -15.60
CA HIS A 23 -14.82 5.22 -14.82
C HIS A 23 -15.78 6.39 -14.94
N ALA A 24 -16.77 6.46 -14.06
CA ALA A 24 -17.38 7.73 -13.68
C ALA A 24 -16.61 8.33 -12.48
N PRO A 25 -16.32 9.64 -12.46
CA PRO A 25 -15.82 10.31 -11.26
C PRO A 25 -16.89 10.24 -10.16
N PHE A 26 -16.60 9.54 -9.07
CA PHE A 26 -17.44 9.59 -7.87
C PHE A 26 -16.97 10.78 -7.03
N THR A 27 -17.67 11.91 -7.15
CA THR A 27 -17.60 13.00 -6.19
C THR A 27 -18.77 12.84 -5.23
N PRO A 28 -18.56 12.45 -3.96
CA PRO A 28 -19.65 12.43 -3.00
C PRO A 28 -20.01 13.88 -2.64
N THR A 29 -20.92 14.46 -3.42
CA THR A 29 -21.53 15.78 -3.14
C THR A 29 -22.83 15.65 -2.34
N TRP A 30 -23.25 14.43 -2.01
CA TRP A 30 -24.49 14.17 -1.27
C TRP A 30 -24.23 14.23 0.24
N GLN A 31 -24.90 15.14 0.94
CA GLN A 31 -25.12 14.99 2.38
C GLN A 31 -25.79 13.64 2.60
N ARG A 32 -25.07 12.72 3.24
CA ARG A 32 -25.61 11.40 3.55
C ARG A 32 -26.80 11.58 4.49
N SER A 33 -27.92 10.97 4.14
CA SER A 33 -29.06 10.98 5.05
C SER A 33 -28.68 10.21 6.32
N ARG A 34 -29.23 10.60 7.47
CA ARG A 34 -29.07 9.84 8.72
C ARG A 34 -29.50 8.38 8.56
N GLU A 35 -30.46 8.13 7.68
CA GLU A 35 -30.93 6.78 7.34
C GLU A 35 -29.86 5.95 6.62
N HIS A 36 -29.14 6.54 5.65
CA HIS A 36 -28.03 5.90 4.96
C HIS A 36 -26.89 5.56 5.93
N GLU A 37 -26.49 6.53 6.76
CA GLU A 37 -25.43 6.32 7.76
C GLU A 37 -25.81 5.24 8.78
N ALA A 38 -27.05 5.24 9.27
CA ALA A 38 -27.55 4.21 10.17
C ALA A 38 -27.60 2.82 9.51
N ALA A 39 -27.96 2.75 8.22
CA ALA A 39 -27.96 1.50 7.47
C ALA A 39 -26.54 0.95 7.27
N ALA A 40 -25.59 1.79 6.85
CA ALA A 40 -24.19 1.43 6.70
C ALA A 40 -23.56 0.99 8.02
N PHE A 41 -23.87 1.69 9.12
CA PHE A 41 -23.42 1.32 10.45
C PHE A 41 -24.00 0.00 10.93
N ARG A 42 -25.29 -0.26 10.70
CA ARG A 42 -25.88 -1.57 11.02
C ARG A 42 -25.22 -2.70 10.23
N GLU A 43 -24.90 -2.46 8.96
CA GLU A 43 -24.19 -3.44 8.14
C GLU A 43 -22.77 -3.69 8.64
N SER A 44 -22.02 -2.64 9.01
CA SER A 44 -20.66 -2.82 9.55
C SER A 44 -20.65 -3.66 10.81
N LEU A 45 -21.59 -3.47 11.74
CA LEU A 45 -21.74 -4.33 12.90
C LEU A 45 -21.99 -5.81 12.54
N ASN A 46 -22.74 -6.07 11.47
CA ASN A 46 -22.95 -7.44 10.98
C ASN A 46 -21.66 -8.01 10.37
N ARG A 47 -20.91 -7.22 9.59
CA ARG A 47 -19.61 -7.62 9.05
C ARG A 47 -18.60 -7.90 10.15
N HIS A 48 -18.52 -7.07 11.20
CA HIS A 48 -17.64 -7.28 12.35
C HIS A 48 -17.95 -8.61 13.04
N ARG A 49 -19.24 -8.89 13.31
CA ARG A 49 -19.65 -10.17 13.92
C ARG A 49 -19.28 -11.36 13.04
N TYR A 50 -19.49 -11.25 11.73
CA TYR A 50 -19.15 -12.31 10.78
C TYR A 50 -17.65 -12.55 10.72
N LEU A 51 -16.84 -11.50 10.54
CA LEU A 51 -15.38 -11.64 10.43
C LEU A 51 -14.77 -12.17 11.74
N ASN A 52 -15.26 -11.72 12.89
CA ASN A 52 -14.80 -12.22 14.19
C ASN A 52 -15.35 -13.60 14.57
N SER A 53 -16.37 -14.12 13.87
CA SER A 53 -16.90 -15.49 14.09
C SER A 53 -16.20 -16.54 13.23
N LEU A 54 -15.42 -16.12 12.23
CA LEU A 54 -14.55 -17.03 11.50
C LEU A 54 -13.54 -17.60 12.50
N SER A 55 -13.65 -18.90 12.79
CA SER A 55 -12.74 -19.59 13.70
C SER A 55 -11.29 -19.28 13.31
N PRO A 56 -10.37 -19.09 14.28
CA PRO A 56 -8.93 -18.93 14.04
C PRO A 56 -8.28 -20.26 13.58
N GLY A 57 -8.98 -21.03 12.74
CA GLY A 57 -8.63 -22.38 12.32
C GLY A 57 -7.37 -22.45 11.47
N GLU A 58 -6.87 -21.30 10.99
CA GLU A 58 -5.59 -21.18 10.29
C GLU A 58 -5.04 -19.81 10.66
N ASN A 59 -4.07 -19.73 11.59
CA ASN A 59 -3.12 -18.66 11.92
C ASN A 59 -3.52 -17.15 11.89
N SER A 60 -4.78 -16.79 11.60
CA SER A 60 -5.30 -15.43 11.58
C SER A 60 -5.60 -15.01 13.01
N THR A 61 -4.96 -13.92 13.42
CA THR A 61 -5.22 -13.25 14.70
C THR A 61 -5.94 -11.92 14.50
N ALA A 62 -6.38 -11.65 13.26
CA ALA A 62 -7.06 -10.41 12.91
C ALA A 62 -8.37 -10.25 13.69
N PHE A 63 -8.60 -9.05 14.21
CA PHE A 63 -9.86 -8.68 14.83
C PHE A 63 -10.41 -7.39 14.22
N TYR A 64 -11.74 -7.32 14.17
CA TYR A 64 -12.49 -6.32 13.43
C TYR A 64 -13.46 -5.58 14.34
N GLY A 65 -13.71 -4.30 14.07
CA GLY A 65 -14.61 -3.50 14.89
C GLY A 65 -14.83 -2.09 14.39
N ILE A 66 -15.48 -1.29 15.23
CA ILE A 66 -15.90 0.08 14.89
C ILE A 66 -14.67 0.98 14.67
N ASN A 67 -14.66 1.67 13.54
CA ASN A 67 -13.66 2.67 13.18
C ASN A 67 -14.29 3.78 12.31
N GLN A 68 -13.48 4.71 11.78
CA GLN A 68 -13.97 5.83 10.98
C GLN A 68 -14.69 5.42 9.67
N PHE A 69 -14.53 4.17 9.22
CA PHE A 69 -15.14 3.63 8.01
C PHE A 69 -16.42 2.83 8.29
N SER A 70 -16.85 2.70 9.55
CA SER A 70 -18.04 1.92 9.91
C SER A 70 -19.36 2.51 9.39
N TYR A 71 -19.36 3.75 8.91
CA TYR A 71 -20.50 4.43 8.28
C TYR A 71 -20.44 4.38 6.75
N LEU A 72 -19.64 3.46 6.19
CA LEU A 72 -19.52 3.22 4.76
C LEU A 72 -20.01 1.80 4.43
N PHE A 73 -20.75 1.69 3.33
CA PHE A 73 -20.89 0.41 2.64
C PHE A 73 -19.54 -0.01 2.01
N PRO A 74 -19.27 -1.32 1.84
CA PRO A 74 -18.01 -1.80 1.25
C PRO A 74 -17.73 -1.20 -0.13
N GLU A 75 -18.76 -0.98 -0.93
CA GLU A 75 -18.66 -0.37 -2.26
C GLU A 75 -18.22 1.10 -2.16
N GLU A 76 -18.73 1.83 -1.17
CA GLU A 76 -18.30 3.21 -0.91
C GLU A 76 -16.85 3.26 -0.42
N PHE A 77 -16.47 2.36 0.49
CA PHE A 77 -15.10 2.26 0.97
C PHE A 77 -14.14 1.95 -0.20
N LYS A 78 -14.47 0.97 -1.03
CA LYS A 78 -13.71 0.64 -2.24
C LYS A 78 -13.62 1.83 -3.20
N ALA A 79 -14.74 2.49 -3.48
CA ALA A 79 -14.79 3.60 -4.44
C ALA A 79 -14.05 4.85 -3.99
N ILE A 80 -13.92 5.09 -2.68
CA ILE A 80 -13.26 6.29 -2.14
C ILE A 80 -11.78 6.02 -1.84
N TYR A 81 -11.46 4.91 -1.17
CA TYR A 81 -10.12 4.69 -0.58
C TYR A 81 -9.21 3.76 -1.39
N LEU A 82 -9.79 2.83 -2.16
CA LEU A 82 -9.06 1.75 -2.85
C LEU A 82 -8.91 2.04 -4.35
N ARG A 83 -8.20 3.13 -4.65
CA ARG A 83 -8.10 3.72 -6.01
C ARG A 83 -6.71 3.55 -6.66
N SER A 84 -5.90 2.61 -6.18
CA SER A 84 -4.66 2.26 -6.87
C SER A 84 -4.93 1.35 -8.06
N LYS A 85 -4.24 1.58 -9.17
CA LYS A 85 -4.30 0.74 -10.37
C LYS A 85 -3.08 -0.19 -10.42
N PRO A 86 -3.27 -1.52 -10.52
CA PRO A 86 -2.15 -2.44 -10.63
C PRO A 86 -1.40 -2.24 -11.95
N SER A 87 -0.12 -2.60 -11.96
CA SER A 87 0.72 -2.56 -13.16
C SER A 87 1.36 -3.92 -13.37
N LYS A 88 1.60 -4.30 -14.63
CA LYS A 88 2.31 -5.55 -14.94
C LYS A 88 3.80 -5.33 -14.74
N PHE A 89 4.43 -6.20 -13.96
CA PHE A 89 5.86 -6.14 -13.69
C PHE A 89 6.57 -7.37 -14.27
N PRO A 90 7.84 -7.25 -14.67
CA PRO A 90 8.66 -8.42 -14.94
C PRO A 90 8.79 -9.25 -13.67
N ARG A 91 8.80 -10.57 -13.82
CA ARG A 91 9.00 -11.49 -12.73
C ARG A 91 10.38 -11.26 -12.09
N TYR A 92 10.46 -11.23 -10.76
CA TYR A 92 11.76 -11.19 -10.09
C TYR A 92 12.53 -12.49 -10.36
N SER A 93 13.78 -12.37 -10.83
CA SER A 93 14.71 -13.49 -11.04
C SER A 93 15.93 -13.34 -10.13
N ALA A 94 16.01 -14.16 -9.09
CA ALA A 94 17.12 -14.15 -8.14
C ALA A 94 18.48 -14.47 -8.79
N GLU A 95 18.49 -15.30 -9.84
CA GLU A 95 19.72 -15.67 -10.57
C GLU A 95 20.33 -14.50 -11.34
N VAL A 96 19.47 -13.63 -11.89
CA VAL A 96 19.84 -12.43 -12.65
C VAL A 96 20.13 -11.25 -11.71
N HIS A 97 19.37 -11.14 -10.62
CA HIS A 97 19.49 -10.08 -9.63
C HIS A 97 20.36 -10.53 -8.44
N ARG A 98 21.67 -10.68 -8.69
CA ARG A 98 22.69 -10.88 -7.63
C ARG A 98 22.83 -9.67 -6.67
N SER A 99 22.00 -8.64 -6.85
CA SER A 99 22.02 -7.40 -6.08
C SER A 99 21.51 -7.54 -4.65
N ILE A 100 20.81 -8.64 -4.35
CA ILE A 100 20.41 -8.94 -2.99
C ILE A 100 21.49 -9.84 -2.37
N PRO A 101 22.29 -9.34 -1.41
CA PRO A 101 23.29 -10.16 -0.76
C PRO A 101 22.62 -11.29 0.01
N ASN A 102 23.35 -12.38 0.25
CA ASN A 102 22.95 -13.36 1.26
C ASN A 102 23.20 -12.74 2.64
N VAL A 103 22.31 -11.84 3.07
CA VAL A 103 22.34 -11.17 4.36
C VAL A 103 22.00 -12.20 5.45
N SER A 104 22.33 -11.97 6.72
CA SER A 104 21.74 -12.73 7.84
C SER A 104 20.43 -12.05 8.24
N TRP A 105 19.34 -12.79 8.34
CA TRP A 105 18.00 -12.20 8.39
C TRP A 105 17.44 -12.43 9.78
N PRO A 106 17.06 -11.37 10.50
CA PRO A 106 16.48 -11.52 11.82
C PRO A 106 15.11 -12.21 11.72
N LEU A 107 14.64 -12.79 12.83
CA LEU A 107 13.29 -13.35 12.91
C LEU A 107 12.20 -12.30 12.67
N ARG A 108 12.50 -11.05 13.03
CA ARG A 108 11.60 -9.92 12.88
C ARG A 108 12.42 -8.69 12.52
N PHE A 109 11.93 -7.89 11.59
CA PHE A 109 12.56 -6.64 11.21
C PHE A 109 11.50 -5.57 10.95
N ASP A 110 11.79 -4.34 11.35
CA ASP A 110 10.93 -3.19 11.12
C ASP A 110 11.75 -1.92 10.90
N TRP A 111 11.56 -1.26 9.76
CA TRP A 111 12.23 0.01 9.44
C TRP A 111 11.79 1.16 10.35
N ARG A 112 10.62 1.06 11.00
CA ARG A 112 10.16 2.06 11.98
C ARG A 112 11.10 2.13 13.18
N ASP A 113 11.67 1.00 13.60
CA ASP A 113 12.65 0.92 14.69
C ASP A 113 13.98 1.62 14.36
N LYS A 114 14.21 1.94 13.08
CA LYS A 114 15.38 2.69 12.60
C LYS A 114 15.12 4.18 12.46
N HIS A 115 13.91 4.66 12.77
CA HIS A 115 13.51 6.06 12.64
C HIS A 115 13.69 6.61 11.21
N VAL A 116 13.45 5.76 10.21
CA VAL A 116 13.52 6.14 8.78
C VAL A 116 12.16 6.11 8.09
N VAL A 117 11.07 5.90 8.82
CA VAL A 117 9.70 5.91 8.29
C VAL A 117 8.94 7.04 8.97
N THR A 118 8.27 7.89 8.19
CA THR A 118 7.46 9.01 8.67
C THR A 118 6.24 8.53 9.45
N GLN A 119 5.55 9.46 10.12
CA GLN A 119 4.30 9.12 10.81
C GLN A 119 3.22 8.70 9.82
N VAL A 120 2.29 7.85 10.28
CA VAL A 120 1.13 7.44 9.46
C VAL A 120 0.32 8.67 9.07
N ARG A 121 0.07 8.83 7.77
CA ARG A 121 -0.71 9.94 7.20
C ARG A 121 -2.10 9.48 6.80
N ASN A 122 -3.04 10.41 6.70
CA ASN A 122 -4.43 10.13 6.30
C ASN A 122 -4.74 10.72 4.92
N GLN A 123 -5.04 9.86 3.94
CA GLN A 123 -5.42 10.28 2.59
C GLN A 123 -6.81 10.93 2.50
N GLN A 124 -7.60 10.87 3.57
CA GLN A 124 -8.98 11.35 3.62
C GLN A 124 -9.80 10.75 2.46
N THR A 125 -10.73 11.51 1.88
CA THR A 125 -11.56 11.07 0.76
C THR A 125 -10.86 11.11 -0.60
N CYS A 126 -9.54 11.36 -0.64
CA CYS A 126 -8.76 11.33 -1.87
C CYS A 126 -8.30 9.90 -2.13
N GLY A 127 -8.52 9.39 -3.35
CA GLY A 127 -7.98 8.11 -3.84
C GLY A 127 -6.46 8.17 -4.13
N GLY A 128 -5.69 8.77 -3.22
CA GLY A 128 -4.27 9.12 -3.38
C GLY A 128 -3.28 8.08 -2.84
N CYS A 129 -3.72 6.89 -2.40
CA CYS A 129 -2.84 5.84 -1.82
C CYS A 129 -1.58 5.56 -2.66
N TRP A 130 -1.69 5.59 -3.99
CA TRP A 130 -0.57 5.45 -4.92
C TRP A 130 0.50 6.53 -4.74
N ALA A 131 0.11 7.76 -4.43
CA ALA A 131 1.02 8.88 -4.20
C ALA A 131 1.63 8.80 -2.79
N PHE A 132 0.81 8.51 -1.76
CA PHE A 132 1.27 8.34 -0.38
C PHE A 132 2.35 7.25 -0.26
N SER A 133 2.11 6.08 -0.85
CA SER A 133 3.07 4.97 -0.81
C SER A 133 4.40 5.31 -1.49
N VAL A 134 4.36 5.93 -2.68
CA VAL A 134 5.57 6.36 -3.40
C VAL A 134 6.34 7.42 -2.61
N VAL A 135 5.65 8.41 -2.04
CA VAL A 135 6.27 9.47 -1.25
C VAL A 135 6.92 8.90 0.01
N GLY A 136 6.23 8.03 0.75
CA GLY A 136 6.78 7.38 1.94
C GLY A 136 8.04 6.54 1.65
N ALA A 137 8.10 5.88 0.48
CA ALA A 137 9.30 5.18 0.04
C ALA A 137 10.46 6.14 -0.27
N VAL A 138 10.18 7.30 -0.89
CA VAL A 138 11.20 8.33 -1.16
C VAL A 138 11.74 8.93 0.14
N GLU A 139 10.86 9.30 1.06
CA GLU A 139 11.21 9.79 2.41
C GLU A 139 12.16 8.80 3.09
N SER A 140 11.78 7.52 3.13
CA SER A 140 12.57 6.47 3.76
C SER A 140 13.91 6.23 3.08
N ALA A 141 13.95 6.21 1.73
CA ALA A 141 15.17 6.01 0.98
C ALA A 141 16.21 7.12 1.21
N TYR A 142 15.77 8.35 1.49
CA TYR A 142 16.64 9.45 1.85
C TYR A 142 17.13 9.35 3.30
N ALA A 143 16.24 9.03 4.24
CA ALA A 143 16.60 8.84 5.64
C ALA A 143 17.62 7.70 5.83
N ILE A 144 17.45 6.57 5.12
CA ILE A 144 18.39 5.44 5.11
C ILE A 144 19.79 5.85 4.63
N LYS A 145 19.89 6.84 3.73
CA LYS A 145 21.17 7.39 3.24
C LYS A 145 21.78 8.45 4.16
N GLY A 146 21.26 8.62 5.36
CA GLY A 146 21.77 9.55 6.37
C GLY A 146 21.32 11.00 6.16
N LYS A 147 20.27 11.25 5.36
CA LYS A 147 19.59 12.55 5.35
C LYS A 147 18.57 12.62 6.49
N PRO A 148 18.19 13.83 6.96
CA PRO A 148 17.07 13.98 7.86
C PRO A 148 15.80 13.34 7.28
N LEU A 149 15.03 12.68 8.14
CA LEU A 149 13.68 12.23 7.79
C LEU A 149 12.78 13.46 7.69
N GLU A 150 12.13 13.63 6.54
CA GLU A 150 11.36 14.83 6.20
C GLU A 150 10.02 14.40 5.62
N ASP A 151 8.93 15.06 6.01
CA ASP A 151 7.63 14.87 5.37
C ASP A 151 7.64 15.60 4.02
N LEU A 152 7.45 14.84 2.93
CA LEU A 152 7.45 15.35 1.57
C LEU A 152 6.02 15.54 1.05
N SER A 153 5.88 16.41 0.05
CA SER A 153 4.57 16.77 -0.49
C SER A 153 3.97 15.65 -1.31
N VAL A 154 2.96 14.99 -0.74
CA VAL A 154 2.08 14.08 -1.48
C VAL A 154 1.20 14.84 -2.46
N GLN A 155 0.80 16.07 -2.11
CA GLN A 155 -0.03 16.91 -2.98
C GLN A 155 0.67 17.23 -4.31
N GLN A 156 1.99 17.48 -4.28
CA GLN A 156 2.77 17.69 -5.50
C GLN A 156 2.69 16.48 -6.42
N VAL A 157 2.76 15.26 -5.89
CA VAL A 157 2.63 14.03 -6.69
C VAL A 157 1.20 13.90 -7.24
N ILE A 158 0.18 14.17 -6.42
CA ILE A 158 -1.24 14.12 -6.82
C ILE A 158 -1.52 15.08 -7.98
N ASP A 159 -1.04 16.33 -7.88
CA ASP A 159 -1.39 17.39 -8.82
C ASP A 159 -0.53 17.38 -10.10
N CYS A 160 0.72 16.91 -10.01
CA CYS A 160 1.69 17.06 -11.09
C CYS A 160 2.03 15.77 -11.85
N SER A 161 1.74 14.59 -11.30
CA SER A 161 1.94 13.31 -12.01
C SER A 161 0.88 13.14 -13.10
N TYR A 162 1.06 13.81 -14.24
CA TYR A 162 0.09 13.89 -15.35
C TYR A 162 -0.23 12.55 -16.04
N THR A 163 0.48 11.48 -15.71
CA THR A 163 0.18 10.09 -16.13
C THR A 163 -0.77 9.37 -15.17
N ASN A 164 -1.24 10.04 -14.12
CA ASN A 164 -2.19 9.58 -13.11
C ASN A 164 -3.38 10.54 -13.03
N TYR A 165 -4.42 10.16 -12.27
CA TYR A 165 -5.70 10.88 -12.21
C TYR A 165 -5.93 11.56 -10.86
N GLY A 166 -4.85 11.95 -10.17
CA GLY A 166 -4.89 12.59 -8.86
C GLY A 166 -5.67 11.76 -7.83
N CYS A 167 -6.65 12.39 -7.18
CA CYS A 167 -7.57 11.75 -6.22
C CYS A 167 -8.56 10.77 -6.85
N ASN A 168 -8.67 10.69 -8.18
CA ASN A 168 -9.51 9.68 -8.83
C ASN A 168 -8.77 8.33 -9.01
N GLY A 169 -7.51 8.26 -8.59
CA GLY A 169 -6.69 7.05 -8.60
C GLY A 169 -5.45 7.15 -9.48
N GLY A 170 -4.58 6.16 -9.38
CA GLY A 170 -3.30 6.17 -10.06
C GLY A 170 -2.48 4.90 -9.89
N SER A 171 -1.40 4.81 -10.66
CA SER A 171 -0.39 3.76 -10.61
C SER A 171 0.89 4.29 -9.96
N THR A 172 1.42 3.51 -9.02
CA THR A 172 2.71 3.77 -8.37
C THR A 172 3.86 3.74 -9.37
N LEU A 173 3.79 2.87 -10.38
CA LEU A 173 4.77 2.80 -11.46
C LEU A 173 4.75 4.05 -12.33
N ASN A 174 3.55 4.55 -12.67
CA ASN A 174 3.41 5.80 -13.41
C ASN A 174 4.01 6.99 -12.65
N ALA A 175 3.80 7.03 -11.33
CA ALA A 175 4.34 8.07 -10.46
C ALA A 175 5.88 8.00 -10.39
N LEU A 176 6.45 6.81 -10.17
CA LEU A 176 7.90 6.59 -10.16
C LEU A 176 8.54 6.91 -11.51
N ASN A 177 7.91 6.50 -12.62
CA ASN A 177 8.37 6.84 -13.96
C ASN A 177 8.36 8.36 -14.19
N TRP A 178 7.29 9.05 -13.79
CA TRP A 178 7.19 10.50 -13.88
C TRP A 178 8.29 11.19 -13.04
N LEU A 179 8.43 10.83 -11.76
CA LEU A 179 9.47 11.37 -10.87
C LEU A 179 10.87 11.21 -11.48
N ASN A 180 11.18 10.02 -11.99
CA ASN A 180 12.49 9.71 -12.55
C ASN A 180 12.72 10.40 -13.90
N LYS A 181 11.76 10.34 -14.83
CA LYS A 181 11.94 10.84 -16.20
C LYS A 181 11.97 12.37 -16.25
N MET A 182 11.16 13.02 -15.41
CA MET A 182 11.08 14.47 -15.33
C MET A 182 12.08 15.05 -14.31
N GLN A 183 12.82 14.20 -13.57
CA GLN A 183 13.74 14.61 -12.51
C GLN A 183 13.11 15.59 -11.52
N VAL A 184 11.87 15.29 -11.13
CA VAL A 184 11.09 16.14 -10.21
C VAL A 184 11.77 16.14 -8.85
N LYS A 185 11.90 17.34 -8.28
CA LYS A 185 12.29 17.53 -6.89
C LYS A 185 11.02 17.64 -6.05
N LEU A 186 10.78 16.64 -5.21
CA LEU A 186 9.74 16.68 -4.20
C LEU A 186 10.11 17.71 -3.14
N VAL A 187 9.20 18.65 -2.89
CA VAL A 187 9.34 19.65 -1.82
C VAL A 187 8.80 19.10 -0.51
N LYS A 188 9.04 19.82 0.59
CA LYS A 188 8.47 19.44 1.88
C LYS A 188 6.96 19.62 1.88
N ASP A 189 6.26 18.83 2.68
CA ASP A 189 4.81 18.97 2.84
C ASP A 189 4.42 20.38 3.32
N SER A 190 5.25 21.01 4.15
CA SER A 190 5.05 22.41 4.59
C SER A 190 5.04 23.44 3.45
N GLU A 191 5.67 23.13 2.32
CA GLU A 191 5.76 24.02 1.15
C GLU A 191 4.63 23.78 0.14
N TYR A 192 4.14 22.55 0.09
CA TYR A 192 2.96 22.18 -0.70
C TYR A 192 2.07 21.20 0.09
N PRO A 193 1.23 21.72 1.01
CA PRO A 193 0.44 20.90 1.93
C PRO A 193 -0.61 20.04 1.23
N PHE A 194 -0.88 18.88 1.82
CA PHE A 194 -1.97 17.99 1.38
C PHE A 194 -3.36 18.62 1.55
N LYS A 195 -4.17 18.56 0.48
CA LYS A 195 -5.50 19.19 0.40
C LYS A 195 -6.64 18.19 0.22
N ALA A 196 -6.35 16.88 0.12
CA ALA A 196 -7.34 15.83 -0.12
C ALA A 196 -8.24 16.03 -1.36
N GLN A 197 -7.77 16.79 -2.35
CA GLN A 197 -8.47 17.04 -3.60
C GLN A 197 -7.46 17.31 -4.72
N ASN A 198 -7.93 17.24 -5.96
CA ASN A 198 -7.12 17.66 -7.10
C ASN A 198 -6.92 19.18 -7.06
N GLY A 199 -5.69 19.60 -7.38
CA GLY A 199 -5.30 20.98 -7.58
C GLY A 199 -4.65 21.17 -8.95
N LEU A 200 -4.32 22.43 -9.25
CA LEU A 200 -3.44 22.73 -10.37
C LEU A 200 -2.00 22.42 -9.95
N CYS A 201 -1.26 21.74 -10.82
CA CYS A 201 0.16 21.50 -10.57
C CYS A 201 0.89 22.84 -10.39
N HIS A 202 1.55 22.98 -9.23
CA HIS A 202 2.43 24.10 -8.95
C HIS A 202 3.88 23.67 -9.24
N TYR A 203 4.49 24.33 -10.21
CA TYR A 203 5.87 24.06 -10.61
C TYR A 203 6.84 24.89 -9.78
N PHE A 204 7.77 24.21 -9.13
CA PHE A 204 8.90 24.84 -8.45
C PHE A 204 10.04 25.07 -9.44
N SER A 205 10.81 26.13 -9.25
CA SER A 205 11.97 26.42 -10.08
C SER A 205 13.02 25.30 -9.97
N GLY A 206 13.83 25.09 -11.02
CA GLY A 206 14.88 24.07 -11.01
C GLY A 206 15.96 24.31 -9.93
N SER A 207 16.13 25.55 -9.47
CA SER A 207 17.02 25.92 -8.37
C SER A 207 16.41 25.67 -6.99
N HIS A 208 15.11 25.42 -6.90
CA HIS A 208 14.45 25.08 -5.64
C HIS A 208 15.02 23.79 -5.05
N SER A 209 15.18 23.75 -3.73
CA SER A 209 15.62 22.57 -3.01
C SER A 209 14.53 21.50 -3.01
N GLY A 210 14.92 20.23 -2.99
CA GLY A 210 14.00 19.13 -2.86
C GLY A 210 14.66 17.79 -3.11
N PHE A 211 13.84 16.75 -3.14
CA PHE A 211 14.25 15.36 -3.10
C PHE A 211 13.88 14.70 -4.43
N SER A 212 14.86 14.18 -5.16
CA SER A 212 14.65 13.53 -6.46
C SER A 212 15.15 12.10 -6.44
N ILE A 213 14.42 11.22 -7.12
CA ILE A 213 14.88 9.85 -7.32
C ILE A 213 15.85 9.79 -8.50
N LYS A 214 16.88 8.94 -8.37
CA LYS A 214 17.83 8.66 -9.46
C LYS A 214 17.39 7.49 -10.34
N GLY A 215 16.44 6.69 -9.86
CA GLY A 215 15.96 5.47 -10.48
C GLY A 215 15.06 4.69 -9.54
N TYR A 216 14.44 3.64 -10.06
CA TYR A 216 13.61 2.71 -9.32
C TYR A 216 13.73 1.31 -9.93
N SER A 217 13.34 0.30 -9.15
CA SER A 217 13.22 -1.08 -9.59
C SER A 217 11.84 -1.59 -9.22
N ALA A 218 11.18 -2.32 -10.12
CA ALA A 218 9.83 -2.82 -9.91
C ALA A 218 9.72 -4.23 -10.49
N TYR A 219 9.33 -5.18 -9.64
CA TYR A 219 9.27 -6.61 -9.98
C TYR A 219 8.04 -7.26 -9.37
N ASP A 220 7.60 -8.34 -10.00
CA ASP A 220 6.61 -9.24 -9.44
C ASP A 220 7.29 -10.28 -8.54
N PHE A 221 6.98 -10.23 -7.24
CA PHE A 221 7.43 -11.15 -6.18
C PHE A 221 6.38 -12.21 -5.78
N SER A 222 5.32 -12.44 -6.56
CA SER A 222 4.32 -13.50 -6.32
C SER A 222 4.95 -14.83 -5.85
N ASN A 223 4.58 -15.43 -4.72
CA ASN A 223 5.22 -16.66 -4.22
C ASN A 223 6.75 -16.58 -4.00
N GLN A 224 7.30 -15.38 -3.77
CA GLN A 224 8.70 -15.10 -3.46
C GLN A 224 8.80 -14.11 -2.29
N GLU A 225 8.00 -14.31 -1.24
CA GLU A 225 7.89 -13.45 -0.06
C GLU A 225 9.24 -13.31 0.66
N ASP A 226 10.02 -14.39 0.70
CA ASP A 226 11.38 -14.37 1.24
C ASP A 226 12.29 -13.45 0.42
N GLU A 227 12.26 -13.50 -0.92
CA GLU A 227 13.04 -12.58 -1.76
C GLU A 227 12.58 -11.13 -1.60
N MET A 228 11.27 -10.91 -1.42
CA MET A 228 10.70 -9.59 -1.12
C MET A 228 11.21 -9.06 0.23
N ALA A 229 11.26 -9.91 1.27
CA ALA A 229 11.82 -9.55 2.57
C ALA A 229 13.33 -9.24 2.48
N LYS A 230 14.11 -9.99 1.68
CA LYS A 230 15.51 -9.59 1.43
C LYS A 230 15.62 -8.24 0.75
N ALA A 231 14.75 -7.96 -0.23
CA ALA A 231 14.71 -6.68 -0.92
C ALA A 231 14.40 -5.55 0.07
N LEU A 232 13.45 -5.77 0.99
CA LEU A 232 13.13 -4.85 2.07
C LEU A 232 14.34 -4.55 2.96
N LEU A 233 15.09 -5.58 3.39
CA LEU A 233 16.30 -5.41 4.20
C LEU A 233 17.39 -4.64 3.47
N THR A 234 17.53 -4.89 2.16
CA THR A 234 18.64 -4.36 1.36
C THR A 234 18.39 -2.93 0.91
N PHE A 235 17.15 -2.61 0.51
CA PHE A 235 16.82 -1.38 -0.19
C PHE A 235 15.97 -0.41 0.62
N GLY A 236 15.35 -0.84 1.71
CA GLY A 236 14.41 -0.03 2.48
C GLY A 236 12.95 -0.45 2.28
N PRO A 237 12.01 0.31 2.85
CA PRO A 237 10.57 0.10 2.70
C PRO A 237 10.12 -0.06 1.23
N LEU A 238 9.20 -1.00 0.97
CA LEU A 238 8.78 -1.37 -0.38
C LEU A 238 7.34 -0.91 -0.67
N VAL A 239 7.13 -0.27 -1.81
CA VAL A 239 5.78 0.05 -2.30
C VAL A 239 5.15 -1.21 -2.89
N VAL A 240 3.98 -1.59 -2.39
CA VAL A 240 3.21 -2.74 -2.90
C VAL A 240 1.77 -2.35 -3.16
N ILE A 241 1.09 -3.11 -4.02
CA ILE A 241 -0.34 -2.97 -4.27
C ILE A 241 -1.02 -4.26 -3.79
N VAL A 242 -2.01 -4.12 -2.93
CA VAL A 242 -2.75 -5.21 -2.29
C VAL A 242 -4.23 -5.10 -2.57
N ASP A 243 -4.97 -6.19 -2.42
CA ASP A 243 -6.42 -6.14 -2.28
C ASP A 243 -6.76 -5.83 -0.82
N ALA A 244 -7.31 -4.64 -0.58
CA ALA A 244 -7.60 -4.15 0.77
C ALA A 244 -9.10 -4.03 1.05
N VAL A 245 -9.98 -4.67 0.26
CA VAL A 245 -11.44 -4.61 0.49
C VAL A 245 -11.80 -5.08 1.91
N SER A 246 -11.11 -6.10 2.40
CA SER A 246 -11.28 -6.67 3.73
C SER A 246 -10.70 -5.82 4.87
N TRP A 247 -9.95 -4.76 4.57
CA TRP A 247 -9.26 -3.95 5.57
C TRP A 247 -10.15 -2.86 6.16
N GLN A 248 -11.33 -2.63 5.58
CA GLN A 248 -12.27 -1.58 6.01
C GLN A 248 -12.50 -1.60 7.52
N ASP A 249 -12.66 -2.79 8.10
CA ASP A 249 -13.10 -2.99 9.47
C ASP A 249 -11.95 -3.49 10.39
N TYR A 250 -10.72 -3.58 9.87
CA TYR A 250 -9.56 -4.13 10.60
C TYR A 250 -9.08 -3.21 11.73
N LEU A 251 -8.76 -3.79 12.89
CA LEU A 251 -8.24 -3.06 14.06
C LEU A 251 -6.87 -3.57 14.56
N GLY A 252 -6.47 -4.80 14.23
CA GLY A 252 -5.21 -5.36 14.67
C GLY A 252 -5.10 -6.86 14.43
N GLY A 253 -3.92 -7.43 14.70
CA GLY A 253 -3.62 -8.85 14.47
C GLY A 253 -2.97 -9.11 13.10
N ILE A 254 -3.03 -10.35 12.63
CA ILE A 254 -2.50 -10.74 11.31
C ILE A 254 -3.68 -11.11 10.42
N ILE A 255 -3.88 -10.33 9.36
CA ILE A 255 -4.86 -10.60 8.30
C ILE A 255 -4.36 -11.81 7.49
N GLN A 256 -5.20 -12.84 7.34
CA GLN A 256 -4.93 -13.96 6.44
C GLN A 256 -6.09 -14.18 5.48
N HIS A 257 -5.80 -14.56 4.24
CA HIS A 257 -6.83 -15.01 3.27
C HIS A 257 -7.93 -13.99 2.94
N HIS A 258 -7.56 -12.74 2.65
CA HIS A 258 -8.55 -11.71 2.34
C HIS A 258 -8.30 -10.91 1.05
N CYS A 259 -8.01 -11.60 -0.05
CA CYS A 259 -8.11 -11.06 -1.41
C CYS A 259 -9.51 -11.30 -2.01
N SER A 260 -10.53 -10.79 -1.33
CA SER A 260 -11.94 -11.06 -1.66
C SER A 260 -12.37 -10.52 -3.02
N SER A 261 -11.68 -9.52 -3.56
CA SER A 261 -12.00 -8.91 -4.84
C SER A 261 -11.24 -9.50 -6.03
N GLY A 262 -10.16 -10.28 -5.77
CA GLY A 262 -9.29 -10.82 -6.82
C GLY A 262 -8.44 -9.77 -7.55
N GLU A 263 -8.46 -8.51 -7.10
CA GLU A 263 -7.80 -7.39 -7.77
C GLU A 263 -7.07 -6.50 -6.76
N ALA A 264 -5.77 -6.27 -6.98
CA ALA A 264 -4.99 -5.36 -6.17
C ALA A 264 -5.44 -3.90 -6.41
N ASN A 265 -5.90 -3.22 -5.35
CA ASN A 265 -6.65 -1.97 -5.43
C ASN A 265 -6.15 -0.88 -4.45
N HIS A 266 -5.21 -1.18 -3.56
CA HIS A 266 -4.67 -0.25 -2.59
C HIS A 266 -3.15 -0.30 -2.55
N ALA A 267 -2.50 0.86 -2.64
CA ALA A 267 -1.05 0.95 -2.56
C ALA A 267 -0.62 1.30 -1.13
N VAL A 268 0.28 0.50 -0.58
CA VAL A 268 0.81 0.62 0.78
C VAL A 268 2.32 0.51 0.78
N LEU A 269 2.93 0.76 1.94
CA LEU A 269 4.37 0.69 2.14
C LEU A 269 4.69 -0.44 3.11
N ILE A 270 5.33 -1.51 2.64
CA ILE A 270 5.87 -2.54 3.54
C ILE A 270 7.06 -1.93 4.30
N THR A 271 7.00 -1.98 5.63
CA THR A 271 8.02 -1.46 6.54
C THR A 271 8.79 -2.56 7.25
N GLY A 272 8.25 -3.78 7.31
CA GLY A 272 8.85 -4.87 8.06
C GLY A 272 8.29 -6.24 7.73
N PHE A 273 8.77 -7.25 8.43
CA PHE A 273 8.27 -8.62 8.38
C PHE A 273 8.49 -9.37 9.70
N ASP A 274 7.78 -10.47 9.86
CA ASP A 274 7.96 -11.46 10.91
C ASP A 274 8.06 -12.86 10.30
N LYS A 275 8.98 -13.69 10.80
CA LYS A 275 9.16 -15.10 10.44
C LYS A 275 9.08 -16.05 11.64
N THR A 276 8.50 -15.63 12.78
CA THR A 276 8.33 -16.53 13.95
C THR A 276 7.31 -17.66 13.74
N GLY A 277 6.72 -17.80 12.53
CA GLY A 277 5.85 -18.92 12.16
C GLY A 277 6.57 -20.24 11.89
N ILE A 278 5.79 -21.28 11.55
CA ILE A 278 6.32 -22.63 11.26
C ILE A 278 7.06 -22.57 9.91
N ALA A 279 8.37 -22.87 9.92
CA ALA A 279 9.28 -23.07 8.77
C ALA A 279 10.25 -21.94 8.35
N ASP A 280 10.61 -20.99 9.23
CA ASP A 280 11.69 -20.00 8.99
C ASP A 280 11.51 -19.07 7.76
N SER A 281 10.36 -19.14 7.08
CA SER A 281 9.94 -18.26 5.98
C SER A 281 9.13 -17.07 6.50
N VAL A 282 8.99 -16.02 5.67
CA VAL A 282 8.15 -14.86 6.00
C VAL A 282 6.72 -15.31 6.34
N SER A 283 6.32 -15.05 7.58
CA SER A 283 5.00 -15.41 8.12
C SER A 283 4.03 -14.23 8.13
N SER A 284 4.53 -12.99 8.19
CA SER A 284 3.74 -11.78 8.06
C SER A 284 4.60 -10.60 7.58
N ILE A 285 3.95 -9.59 6.98
CA ILE A 285 4.54 -8.32 6.59
C ILE A 285 3.92 -7.19 7.39
N PHE A 286 4.71 -6.18 7.75
CA PHE A 286 4.20 -4.96 8.37
C PHE A 286 4.02 -3.91 7.29
N VAL A 287 2.82 -3.33 7.25
CA VAL A 287 2.41 -2.25 6.35
C VAL A 287 2.10 -0.99 7.15
#